data_AF-A0A971T4M2-F1
#
_entry.id   AF-A0A971T4M2-F1
#
_cell.length_a   1.000
_cell.length_b   1.000
_cell.length_c   1.000
_cell.angle_alpha   90.00
_cell.angle_beta   90.00
_cell.angle_gamma   90.00
#
_symmetry.space_group_name_H-M   'P 1'
#
loop_
_entity.id
_entity.type
_entity.pdbx_description
1 polymer ?
#
loop_
_entity_poly.entity_id
_entity_poly.type
_entity_poly.pdbx_seq_one_letter_code
_entity_poly.pdbx_strand_id
1 'polypeptide(L)'
;MEELLSEAQSALFQYDIIRASKYLAEIFDLLDQLQEMLDITQQAQLQEALQQLDRSLQNNDYLLTADLLEYAIQPLINRAYQ
;
A
#
# COMPACT_ATOMS: atom_id res chain seq x y z
N MET A 1 -6.14 -9.42 1.82
CA MET A 1 -5.26 -8.24 1.67
C MET A 1 -3.85 -8.63 1.23
N GLU A 2 -3.24 -9.67 1.82
CA GLU A 2 -1.94 -10.20 1.36
C GLU A 2 -1.92 -10.56 -0.14
N GLU A 3 -2.95 -11.26 -0.64
CA GLU A 3 -3.07 -11.59 -2.06
C GLU A 3 -3.10 -10.33 -2.94
N LEU A 4 -3.85 -9.31 -2.53
CA LEU A 4 -3.97 -8.04 -3.27
C LEU A 4 -2.64 -7.28 -3.34
N LEU A 5 -1.87 -7.30 -2.25
CA LEU A 5 -0.54 -6.69 -2.19
C LEU A 5 0.45 -7.42 -3.09
N SER A 6 0.41 -8.76 -3.10
CA SER A 6 1.24 -9.58 -4.00
C SER A 6 0.89 -9.33 -5.47
N GLU A 7 -0.40 -9.24 -5.80
CA GLU A 7 -0.87 -8.96 -7.16
C GLU A 7 -0.47 -7.54 -7.62
N ALA A 8 -0.54 -6.53 -6.74
CA ALA A 8 -0.06 -5.19 -7.02
C ALA A 8 1.45 -5.18 -7.32
N GLN A 9 2.26 -5.82 -6.49
CA GLN A 9 3.71 -5.93 -6.71
C GLN A 9 4.04 -6.66 -8.00
N SER A 10 3.37 -7.78 -8.28
CA SER A 10 3.56 -8.54 -9.52
C SER A 10 3.27 -7.69 -10.75
N ALA A 11 2.15 -6.94 -10.74
CA ALA A 11 1.79 -6.03 -11.82
C ALA A 11 2.81 -4.89 -12.00
N LEU A 12 3.33 -4.31 -10.91
CA LEU A 12 4.38 -3.29 -10.95
C LEU A 12 5.67 -3.84 -11.58
N PHE A 13 6.13 -5.03 -11.19
CA PHE A 13 7.33 -5.65 -11.75
C PHE A 13 7.17 -6.09 -13.22
N GLN A 14 5.95 -6.40 -13.65
CA GLN A 14 5.62 -6.70 -15.04
C GLN A 14 5.41 -5.45 -15.89
N TYR A 15 5.49 -4.24 -15.30
CA TYR A 15 5.14 -2.97 -15.93
C TYR A 15 3.70 -2.93 -16.49
N ASP A 16 2.80 -3.75 -15.94
CA ASP A 16 1.36 -3.70 -16.25
C ASP A 16 0.71 -2.62 -15.39
N ILE A 17 0.89 -1.37 -15.82
CA ILE A 17 0.47 -0.19 -15.05
C ILE A 17 -1.04 -0.14 -14.87
N ILE A 18 -1.82 -0.55 -15.88
CA ILE A 18 -3.29 -0.55 -15.79
C ILE A 18 -3.74 -1.49 -14.67
N ARG A 19 -3.17 -2.71 -14.64
CA ARG A 19 -3.48 -3.69 -13.61
C ARG A 19 -2.96 -3.25 -12.23
N ALA A 20 -1.75 -2.71 -12.16
CA ALA A 20 -1.17 -2.19 -10.93
C ALA A 20 -2.03 -1.06 -10.33
N SER A 21 -2.44 -0.09 -11.14
CA SER A 21 -3.31 1.01 -10.70
C SER A 21 -4.65 0.52 -10.15
N LYS A 22 -5.23 -0.53 -10.74
CA LYS A 22 -6.46 -1.13 -10.21
C LYS A 22 -6.25 -1.71 -8.82
N TYR A 23 -5.20 -2.52 -8.64
CA TYR A 23 -4.92 -3.12 -7.33
C TYR A 23 -4.54 -2.08 -6.27
N LEU A 24 -3.78 -1.05 -6.66
CA LEU A 24 -3.43 0.05 -5.77
C LEU A 24 -4.66 0.84 -5.31
N ALA A 25 -5.62 1.11 -6.21
CA ALA A 25 -6.89 1.73 -5.82
C ALA A 25 -7.65 0.88 -4.80
N GLU A 26 -7.76 -0.43 -5.03
CA GLU A 26 -8.39 -1.35 -4.07
C GLU A 26 -7.64 -1.40 -2.73
N ILE A 27 -6.30 -1.32 -2.74
CA ILE A 27 -5.48 -1.24 -1.52
C ILE A 27 -5.80 0.05 -0.77
N PHE A 28 -5.86 1.20 -1.44
CA PHE A 28 -6.17 2.48 -0.80
C PHE A 28 -7.56 2.49 -0.16
N ASP A 29 -8.58 1.98 -0.85
CA ASP A 29 -9.94 1.89 -0.30
C ASP A 29 -9.99 1.04 0.98
N LEU A 30 -9.21 -0.05 1.03
CA LEU A 30 -9.10 -0.90 2.21
C LEU A 30 -8.31 -0.23 3.34
N LEU A 31 -7.26 0.54 3.02
CA LEU A 31 -6.47 1.25 4.02
C LEU A 31 -7.25 2.40 4.65
N ASP A 32 -8.10 3.09 3.89
CA ASP A 32 -9.01 4.11 4.42
C ASP A 32 -9.99 3.52 5.44
N GLN A 33 -10.53 2.33 5.17
CA GLN A 33 -11.38 1.61 6.13
C GLN A 33 -10.59 1.17 7.38
N LEU A 34 -9.35 0.73 7.18
CA LEU A 34 -8.49 0.23 8.24
C LEU A 34 -8.03 1.36 9.19
N GLN A 35 -7.94 2.59 8.69
CA GLN A 35 -7.54 3.76 9.48
C GLN A 35 -8.42 3.97 10.72
N GLU A 36 -9.73 3.65 10.64
CA GLU A 36 -10.66 3.74 11.77
C GLU A 36 -10.39 2.72 12.89
N MET A 37 -9.68 1.63 12.56
CA MET A 37 -9.36 0.55 13.51
C MET A 37 -7.98 0.71 14.16
N LEU A 38 -7.16 1.64 13.66
CA LEU A 38 -5.81 1.88 14.14
C LEU A 38 -5.77 2.87 15.31
N ASP A 39 -4.79 2.71 16.20
CA ASP A 39 -4.49 3.74 17.20
C ASP A 39 -3.84 5.00 16.56
N ILE A 40 -3.78 6.11 17.30
CA ILE A 40 -3.22 7.38 16.82
C ILE A 40 -1.78 7.25 16.27
N THR A 41 -0.96 6.40 16.89
CA THR A 41 0.42 6.19 16.45
C THR A 41 0.45 5.44 15.14
N GLN A 42 -0.35 4.39 15.01
CA GLN A 42 -0.47 3.58 13.81
C GLN A 42 -1.10 4.37 12.65
N GLN A 43 -2.09 5.23 12.93
CA GLN A 43 -2.68 6.13 11.94
C GLN A 43 -1.64 7.10 11.37
N ALA A 44 -0.77 7.66 12.22
CA ALA A 44 0.30 8.53 11.76
C ALA A 44 1.31 7.77 10.88
N GLN A 45 1.66 6.53 11.25
CA GLN A 45 2.53 5.66 10.44
C GLN A 45 1.89 5.32 9.08
N LEU A 46 0.59 5.02 9.07
CA LEU A 46 -0.14 4.75 7.83
C LEU A 46 -0.16 5.99 6.94
N GLN A 47 -0.44 7.17 7.50
CA GLN A 47 -0.47 8.41 6.73
C GLN A 47 0.90 8.76 6.13
N GLU A 48 1.99 8.52 6.86
CA GLU A 48 3.35 8.68 6.33
C GLU A 48 3.62 7.70 5.18
N ALA A 49 3.28 6.43 5.35
CA ALA A 49 3.46 5.41 4.30
C ALA A 49 2.66 5.74 3.04
N LEU A 50 1.40 6.19 3.19
CA LEU A 50 0.55 6.63 2.08
C LEU A 50 1.14 7.83 1.34
N GLN A 51 1.69 8.82 2.06
CA GLN A 51 2.35 9.97 1.43
C GLN A 51 3.61 9.56 0.64
N GLN A 52 4.39 8.61 1.16
CA GLN A 52 5.55 8.09 0.44
C GLN A 52 5.13 7.31 -0.81
N LEU A 53 4.02 6.56 -0.71
CA LEU A 53 3.50 5.74 -1.81
C LEU A 53 2.92 6.61 -2.94
N ASP A 54 2.20 7.68 -2.61
CA ASP A 54 1.75 8.67 -3.60
C ASP A 54 2.95 9.31 -4.34
N ARG A 55 4.00 9.69 -3.60
CA ARG A 55 5.22 10.23 -4.21
C ARG A 55 5.95 9.23 -5.10
N SER A 56 6.08 7.97 -4.68
CA SER A 56 6.75 6.95 -5.49
C SER A 56 5.98 6.68 -6.78
N LEU A 57 4.65 6.63 -6.72
CA LEU A 57 3.79 6.50 -7.89
C LEU A 57 3.90 7.69 -8.84
N GLN A 58 3.84 8.93 -8.33
CA GLN A 58 3.99 10.14 -9.15
C GLN A 58 5.35 10.19 -9.87
N ASN A 59 6.39 9.66 -9.24
CA ASN A 59 7.73 9.57 -9.80
C ASN A 59 7.95 8.33 -10.70
N ASN A 60 6.95 7.45 -10.83
CA ASN A 60 7.07 6.13 -11.47
C ASN A 60 8.16 5.24 -10.86
N ASP A 61 8.47 5.44 -9.58
CA ASP A 61 9.40 4.61 -8.82
C ASP A 61 8.66 3.36 -8.33
N TYR A 62 8.48 2.41 -9.25
CA TYR A 62 7.73 1.19 -9.00
C TYR A 62 8.45 0.23 -8.04
N LEU A 63 9.78 0.31 -7.96
CA LEU A 63 10.56 -0.46 -7.00
C LEU A 63 10.28 0.04 -5.58
N LEU A 64 10.39 1.35 -5.36
CA LEU A 64 10.04 1.95 -4.07
C LEU A 64 8.56 1.71 -3.72
N THR A 65 7.67 1.78 -4.71
CA THR A 65 6.25 1.48 -4.51
C THR A 65 6.06 0.05 -3.98
N ALA A 66 6.72 -0.94 -4.58
CA ALA A 66 6.68 -2.32 -4.12
C ALA A 66 7.23 -2.48 -2.70
N ASP A 67 8.36 -1.85 -2.39
CA ASP A 67 8.96 -1.87 -1.05
C ASP A 67 8.03 -1.26 0.02
N LEU A 68 7.35 -0.16 -0.30
CA LEU A 68 6.39 0.46 0.62
C LEU A 68 5.20 -0.46 0.89
N LEU A 69 4.70 -1.16 -0.13
CA LEU A 69 3.62 -2.14 0.03
C LEU A 69 4.04 -3.28 0.97
N GLU A 70 5.26 -3.82 0.83
CA GLU A 70 5.74 -4.95 1.63
C GLU A 70 6.17 -4.55 3.06
N TYR A 71 6.93 -3.47 3.21
CA TYR A 71 7.62 -3.17 4.47
C TYR A 71 6.95 -2.07 5.30
N ALA A 72 6.12 -1.21 4.70
CA ALA A 72 5.41 -0.16 5.43
C ALA A 72 3.92 -0.51 5.61
N ILE A 73 3.26 -0.93 4.54
CA ILE A 73 1.81 -1.13 4.52
C ILE A 73 1.41 -2.49 5.11
N GLN A 74 1.99 -3.60 4.64
CA GLN A 74 1.66 -4.95 5.13
C GLN A 74 1.78 -5.10 6.66
N PRO A 75 2.83 -4.57 7.34
CA PRO A 75 2.93 -4.69 8.79
C PRO A 75 1.84 -3.94 9.55
N LEU A 76 1.38 -2.80 9.03
CA LEU A 76 0.28 -2.03 9.63
C LEU A 76 -1.04 -2.79 9.53
N ILE A 77 -1.30 -3.40 8.37
CA ILE A 77 -2.45 -4.29 8.17
C ILE A 77 -2.40 -5.45 9.16
N ASN A 78 -1.25 -6.13 9.25
CA ASN A 78 -1.11 -7.28 10.15
C ASN A 78 -1.34 -6.93 11.61
N ARG A 79 -0.98 -5.71 12.05
CA ARG A 79 -1.24 -5.24 13.42
C ARG A 79 -2.71 -4.91 13.67
N ALA A 80 -3.44 -4.42 12.66
CA ALA A 80 -4.85 -4.07 12.81
C ALA A 80 -5.77 -5.29 12.95
N TYR A 81 -5.34 -6.45 12.44
CA TYR A 81 -6.10 -7.71 12.49
C TYR A 81 -5.66 -8.66 13.62
N GLN A 82 -4.76 -8.22 14.51
CA GLN A 82 -4.34 -8.95 15.74
C GLN A 82 -5.15 -8.51 16.95
#